data_AF-A0A5B0LV60-F1
#
_entry.id   AF-A0A5B0LV60-F1
#
_cell.length_a   1.000
_cell.length_b   1.000
_cell.length_c   1.000
_cell.angle_alpha   90.00
_cell.angle_beta   90.00
_cell.angle_gamma   90.00
#
_symmetry.space_group_name_H-M   'P 1'
#
loop_
_entity.id
_entity.type
_entity.pdbx_description
1 polymer ?
#
loop_
_entity_poly.entity_id
_entity_poly.type
_entity_poly.pdbx_seq_one_letter_code
_entity_poly.pdbx_strand_id
1 'polypeptide(L)'
;MVSLNVILARFLHQFSYVQIWIDHCSFSNIGRQMIVSGGTSQATANTGITISNNLFMGKTKWSSRCNDRHYWTALFSGANDQITMARNCFDSTSGRNPKTGGSGNPKVLLH
;
A
#
# COMPACT_ATOMS: atom_id res chain seq x y z
N MET A 1 0.00 -0.88 22.99
CA MET A 1 -0.72 -0.35 21.81
C MET A 1 0.23 0.60 21.10
N VAL A 2 1.09 0.08 20.23
CA VAL A 2 2.18 0.89 19.65
C VAL A 2 1.63 1.67 18.47
N SER A 3 1.66 3.00 18.58
CA SER A 3 1.49 3.91 17.45
C SER A 3 2.63 3.61 16.46
N LEU A 4 2.34 2.81 15.43
CA LEU A 4 3.31 2.49 14.41
C LEU A 4 3.36 3.68 13.45
N ASN A 5 4.37 4.53 13.63
CA ASN A 5 4.84 5.37 12.54
C ASN A 5 5.06 4.45 11.34
N VAL A 6 4.36 4.67 10.24
CA VAL A 6 4.52 3.93 8.99
C VAL A 6 5.92 4.23 8.47
N ILE A 7 6.90 3.48 8.97
CA ILE A 7 8.29 3.55 8.54
C ILE A 7 8.34 2.95 7.14
N LEU A 8 8.63 3.84 6.20
CA LEU A 8 9.13 3.55 4.87
C LEU A 8 10.28 2.53 4.97
N ALA A 9 9.97 1.24 4.79
CA ALA A 9 10.99 0.22 4.59
C ALA A 9 11.61 0.42 3.19
N ARG A 10 12.64 1.27 3.11
CA ARG A 10 13.50 1.33 1.93
C ARG A 10 14.95 1.67 2.30
N PHE A 11 15.67 0.66 2.76
CA PHE A 11 17.06 0.38 2.37
C PHE A 11 17.40 -0.96 2.99
N LEU A 12 17.30 -2.05 2.22
CA LEU A 12 17.85 -3.40 2.41
C LEU A 12 16.89 -4.41 1.76
N HIS A 13 17.34 -4.97 0.64
CA HIS A 13 16.71 -5.98 -0.20
C HIS A 13 16.58 -7.37 0.49
N GLN A 14 16.33 -7.43 1.81
CA GLN A 14 16.50 -8.65 2.61
C GLN A 14 15.41 -8.98 3.63
N PHE A 15 14.33 -8.20 3.76
CA PHE A 15 13.30 -8.47 4.77
C PHE A 15 11.97 -8.90 4.15
N SER A 16 11.48 -10.06 4.60
CA SER A 16 10.11 -10.54 4.39
C SER A 16 9.27 -10.19 5.61
N TYR A 17 8.07 -9.65 5.39
CA TYR A 17 7.10 -9.44 6.47
C TYR A 17 6.04 -10.54 6.45
N VAL A 18 5.71 -11.05 7.63
CA VAL A 18 4.68 -12.07 7.81
C VAL A 18 3.63 -11.57 8.80
N GLN A 19 2.35 -11.87 8.52
CA GLN A 19 1.23 -11.63 9.44
C GLN A 19 1.10 -10.18 9.90
N ILE A 20 1.16 -9.23 8.97
CA ILE A 20 0.94 -7.81 9.24
C ILE A 20 -0.53 -7.47 9.00
N TRP A 21 -1.15 -6.81 9.98
CA TRP A 21 -2.51 -6.31 9.88
C TRP A 21 -2.54 -4.79 10.04
N ILE A 22 -3.05 -4.10 9.02
CA ILE A 22 -3.26 -2.65 9.00
C ILE A 22 -4.77 -2.44 8.98
N ASP A 23 -5.31 -1.97 10.10
CA ASP A 23 -6.75 -1.90 10.32
C ASP A 23 -7.17 -0.57 10.94
N HIS A 24 -8.32 -0.03 10.52
CA HIS A 24 -8.90 1.22 11.04
C HIS A 24 -7.93 2.42 11.06
N CYS A 25 -6.99 2.46 10.12
CA CYS A 25 -6.07 3.59 9.94
C CYS A 25 -6.60 4.61 8.93
N SER A 26 -6.14 5.86 9.03
CA SER A 26 -6.40 6.91 8.04
C SER A 26 -5.09 7.42 7.44
N PHE A 27 -5.04 7.50 6.11
CA PHE A 27 -3.90 7.97 5.33
C PHE A 27 -4.28 9.24 4.58
N SER A 28 -3.55 10.34 4.81
CA SER A 28 -3.80 11.64 4.16
C SER A 28 -2.53 12.47 4.04
N ASN A 29 -2.50 13.42 3.09
CA ASN A 29 -1.40 14.38 2.90
C ASN A 29 0.01 13.76 2.75
N ILE A 30 0.11 12.60 2.07
CA ILE A 30 1.38 11.92 1.78
C ILE A 30 1.84 12.28 0.36
N GLY A 31 3.14 12.55 0.16
CA GLY A 31 3.68 12.97 -1.14
C GLY A 31 3.75 11.87 -2.22
N ARG A 32 3.81 10.59 -1.84
CA ARG A 32 3.88 9.43 -2.75
C ARG A 32 2.96 8.30 -2.24
N GLN A 33 3.34 7.02 -2.42
CA GLN A 33 2.50 5.88 -2.02
C GLN A 33 2.05 6.01 -0.58
N MET A 34 0.74 5.97 -0.33
CA MET A 34 0.18 5.84 1.02
C MET A 34 0.49 4.45 1.58
N ILE A 35 0.41 3.41 0.74
CA ILE A 35 0.88 2.07 1.05
C ILE A 35 1.66 1.46 -0.11
N VAL A 36 2.77 0.79 0.19
CA VAL A 36 3.60 0.14 -0.81
C VAL A 36 4.04 -1.23 -0.31
N SER A 37 3.94 -2.23 -1.17
CA SER A 37 4.72 -3.46 -1.05
C SER A 37 5.62 -3.59 -2.27
N GLY A 38 6.89 -3.86 -2.04
CA GLY A 38 7.89 -3.97 -3.09
C GLY A 38 9.09 -4.78 -2.64
N GLY A 39 9.62 -5.55 -3.57
CA GLY A 39 10.78 -6.41 -3.39
C GLY A 39 11.00 -7.13 -4.72
N THR A 40 12.20 -7.03 -5.28
CA THR A 40 12.51 -7.67 -6.58
C THR A 40 13.07 -9.09 -6.41
N SER A 41 13.43 -9.47 -5.18
CA SER A 41 13.93 -10.80 -4.89
C SER A 41 12.76 -11.74 -4.61
N GLN A 42 12.70 -12.85 -5.36
CA GLN A 42 11.74 -13.93 -5.14
C GLN A 42 11.90 -14.60 -3.76
N ALA A 43 13.05 -14.42 -3.12
CA ALA A 43 13.35 -14.99 -1.80
C ALA A 43 12.64 -14.25 -0.64
N THR A 44 12.09 -13.05 -0.88
CA THR A 44 11.49 -12.22 0.16
C THR A 44 10.07 -11.80 -0.17
N ALA A 45 9.11 -12.71 0.05
CA ALA A 45 7.68 -12.48 -0.17
C ALA A 45 7.00 -12.02 1.12
N ASN A 46 6.14 -10.99 1.03
CA ASN A 46 5.29 -10.61 2.15
C ASN A 46 4.05 -11.50 2.19
N THR A 47 3.82 -12.22 3.29
CA THR A 47 2.71 -13.20 3.39
C THR A 47 1.78 -12.90 4.56
N GLY A 48 0.50 -13.20 4.37
CA GLY A 48 -0.53 -12.94 5.40
C GLY A 48 -0.72 -11.45 5.69
N ILE A 49 -0.55 -10.58 4.70
CA ILE A 49 -0.76 -9.14 4.87
C ILE A 49 -2.25 -8.84 4.71
N THR A 50 -2.86 -8.20 5.70
CA THR A 50 -4.25 -7.74 5.63
C THR A 50 -4.31 -6.23 5.80
N ILE A 51 -4.99 -5.55 4.88
CA ILE A 51 -5.25 -4.12 4.92
C ILE A 51 -6.78 -3.98 4.93
N SER A 52 -7.37 -3.68 6.07
CA SER A 52 -8.83 -3.64 6.21
C SER A 52 -9.38 -2.40 6.89
N ASN A 53 -10.61 -2.02 6.54
CA ASN A 53 -11.34 -0.94 7.22
C ASN A 53 -10.58 0.41 7.28
N ASN A 54 -9.63 0.65 6.37
CA ASN A 54 -8.83 1.87 6.38
C ASN A 54 -9.46 2.95 5.50
N LEU A 55 -9.18 4.21 5.82
CA LEU A 55 -9.50 5.37 4.98
C LEU A 55 -8.24 5.85 4.25
N PHE A 56 -8.28 5.84 2.93
CA PHE A 56 -7.29 6.48 2.06
C PHE A 56 -7.88 7.79 1.54
N MET A 57 -7.59 8.89 2.23
CA MET A 57 -8.11 10.21 1.90
C MET A 57 -7.14 10.93 0.94
N GLY A 58 -7.53 10.96 -0.33
CA GLY A 58 -6.72 11.51 -1.42
C GLY A 58 -6.89 13.00 -1.68
N LYS A 59 -7.72 13.73 -0.93
CA LYS A 59 -7.88 15.19 -1.09
C LYS A 59 -6.57 15.88 -0.73
N THR A 60 -5.93 16.52 -1.71
CA THR A 60 -4.63 17.17 -1.52
C THR A 60 -4.49 18.34 -2.48
N LYS A 61 -3.84 19.45 -2.07
CA LYS A 61 -3.53 20.57 -2.98
C LYS A 61 -2.39 20.24 -3.95
N TRP A 62 -1.61 19.19 -3.65
CA TRP A 62 -0.42 18.80 -4.39
C TRP A 62 -0.67 17.45 -5.05
N SER A 63 -1.30 17.46 -6.23
CA SER A 63 -1.63 16.25 -6.98
C SER A 63 -0.80 16.16 -8.26
N SER A 64 -0.40 14.95 -8.64
CA SER A 64 0.38 14.72 -9.87
C SER A 64 -0.40 15.00 -11.16
N ARG A 65 -1.70 15.22 -11.05
CA ARG A 65 -2.60 15.55 -12.15
C ARG A 65 -3.25 16.93 -12.00
N CYS A 66 -2.78 17.74 -11.05
CA CYS A 66 -3.25 19.10 -10.80
C CYS A 66 -4.79 19.21 -10.64
N ASN A 67 -5.42 18.22 -9.99
CA ASN A 67 -6.88 18.08 -9.89
C ASN A 67 -7.38 17.78 -8.47
N ASP A 68 -6.59 18.17 -7.47
CA ASP A 68 -6.82 17.95 -6.04
C ASP A 68 -7.00 16.49 -5.58
N ARG A 69 -6.60 15.50 -6.40
CA ARG A 69 -6.80 14.06 -6.13
C ARG A 69 -5.49 13.28 -6.16
N HIS A 70 -5.16 12.63 -5.05
CA HIS A 70 -3.92 11.87 -4.89
C HIS A 70 -3.85 10.66 -5.81
N TYR A 71 -2.76 10.53 -6.56
CA TYR A 71 -2.56 9.44 -7.54
C TYR A 71 -1.81 8.24 -6.96
N TRP A 72 -1.00 8.47 -5.92
CA TRP A 72 -0.07 7.47 -5.39
C TRP A 72 -0.68 6.80 -4.16
N THR A 73 -1.77 6.05 -4.35
CA THR A 73 -2.50 5.46 -3.23
C THR A 73 -1.85 4.16 -2.74
N ALA A 74 -2.03 3.06 -3.47
CA ALA A 74 -1.56 1.72 -3.12
C ALA A 74 -0.82 1.06 -4.29
N LEU A 75 0.43 0.66 -4.07
CA LEU A 75 1.24 -0.06 -5.06
C LEU A 75 1.74 -1.37 -4.48
N PHE A 76 1.38 -2.48 -5.13
CA PHE A 76 1.86 -3.81 -4.78
C PHE A 76 2.60 -4.40 -5.97
N SER A 77 3.90 -4.63 -5.78
CA SER A 77 4.78 -5.18 -6.81
C SER A 77 5.83 -6.14 -6.25
N GLY A 78 5.71 -6.57 -4.99
CA GLY A 78 6.65 -7.51 -4.39
C GLY A 78 6.50 -8.93 -4.94
N ALA A 79 7.58 -9.69 -4.85
CA ALA A 79 7.66 -11.04 -5.39
C ALA A 79 6.83 -12.02 -4.56
N ASN A 80 5.81 -12.64 -5.16
CA ASN A 80 4.90 -13.59 -4.51
C ASN A 80 4.19 -13.05 -3.26
N ASP A 81 4.02 -11.73 -3.15
CA ASP A 81 3.27 -11.15 -2.03
C ASP A 81 1.85 -11.72 -1.96
N GLN A 82 1.35 -11.92 -0.74
CA GLN A 82 -0.03 -12.32 -0.46
C GLN A 82 -0.69 -11.25 0.40
N ILE A 83 -1.52 -10.43 -0.25
CA ILE A 83 -2.12 -9.25 0.35
C ILE A 83 -3.64 -9.34 0.21
N THR A 84 -4.35 -9.16 1.32
CA THR A 84 -5.81 -9.02 1.34
C THR A 84 -6.17 -7.57 1.59
N MET A 85 -7.03 -7.01 0.76
CA MET A 85 -7.64 -5.70 0.96
C MET A 85 -9.14 -5.88 1.15
N ALA A 86 -9.67 -5.49 2.30
CA ALA A 86 -11.08 -5.68 2.61
C ALA A 86 -11.70 -4.43 3.22
N ARG A 87 -12.82 -3.95 2.64
CA ARG A 87 -13.62 -2.83 3.21
C ARG A 87 -12.81 -1.55 3.43
N ASN A 88 -11.82 -1.27 2.58
CA ASN A 88 -11.12 0.01 2.63
C ASN A 88 -11.92 1.09 1.90
N CYS A 89 -11.97 2.29 2.47
CA CYS A 89 -12.56 3.45 1.84
C CYS A 89 -11.48 4.24 1.11
N PHE A 90 -11.70 4.50 -0.18
CA PHE A 90 -10.82 5.33 -0.99
C PHE A 90 -11.57 6.56 -1.44
N ASP A 91 -11.27 7.69 -0.81
CA ASP A 91 -11.91 8.95 -1.14
C ASP A 91 -10.96 9.88 -1.90
N SER A 92 -11.47 10.62 -2.88
CA SER A 92 -10.73 11.69 -3.56
C SER A 92 -9.37 11.26 -4.14
N THR A 93 -9.23 9.99 -4.56
CA THR A 93 -8.02 9.49 -5.25
C THR A 93 -8.17 9.58 -6.77
N SER A 94 -7.05 9.55 -7.50
CA SER A 94 -7.02 9.59 -8.98
C SER A 94 -6.32 8.40 -9.63
N GLY A 95 -5.75 7.48 -8.85
CA GLY A 95 -5.13 6.27 -9.38
C GLY A 95 -4.45 5.40 -8.33
N ARG A 96 -3.88 4.29 -8.80
CA ARG A 96 -3.21 3.26 -7.99
C ARG A 96 -4.06 2.82 -6.80
N ASN A 97 -5.33 2.50 -7.06
CA ASN A 97 -6.28 2.09 -6.05
C ASN A 97 -6.88 0.71 -6.34
N PRO A 98 -6.14 -0.39 -6.08
CA PRO A 98 -4.68 -0.45 -6.03
C PRO A 98 -4.05 -0.57 -7.43
N LYS A 99 -2.74 -0.35 -7.55
CA LYS A 99 -1.95 -0.85 -8.69
C LYS A 99 -1.25 -2.14 -8.27
N THR A 100 -1.55 -3.21 -8.98
CA THR A 100 -0.91 -4.53 -8.83
C THR A 100 -0.08 -4.87 -10.07
N GLY A 101 0.95 -5.69 -9.90
CA GLY A 101 1.79 -6.20 -10.99
C GLY A 101 3.23 -5.67 -10.97
N GLY A 102 3.94 -5.85 -12.09
CA GLY A 102 5.40 -5.72 -12.15
C GLY A 102 6.09 -7.10 -12.11
N SER A 103 7.41 -7.13 -11.94
CA SER A 103 8.18 -8.39 -12.00
C SER A 103 7.89 -9.38 -10.86
N GLY A 104 7.24 -8.93 -9.79
CA GLY A 104 6.99 -9.73 -8.59
C GLY A 104 5.74 -10.63 -8.65
N ASN A 105 4.82 -10.44 -9.59
CA ASN A 105 3.56 -11.20 -9.66
C ASN A 105 2.83 -11.34 -8.31
N PRO A 106 2.52 -10.23 -7.61
CA PRO A 106 1.86 -10.29 -6.31
C PRO A 106 0.42 -10.82 -6.43
N LYS A 107 -0.02 -11.57 -5.42
CA LYS A 107 -1.39 -12.04 -5.25
C LYS A 107 -2.12 -11.08 -4.33
N VAL A 108 -3.01 -10.26 -4.90
CA VAL A 108 -3.81 -9.30 -4.15
C VAL A 108 -5.28 -9.69 -4.25
N LEU A 109 -5.88 -9.98 -3.11
CA LEU A 109 -7.30 -10.31 -2.96
C LEU A 109 -8.07 -9.05 -2.56
N LEU A 110 -9.15 -8.72 -3.28
CA LEU A 110 -9.94 -7.51 -3.09
C LEU A 110 -11.37 -7.86 -2.67
N HIS A 111 -11.86 -7.26 -1.58
CA HIS A 111 -13.20 -7.45 -1.01
C HIS A 111 -13.86 -6.13 -0.58
#